data_AF-A0AA96P6W0-F1
#
_entry.id   AF-A0AA96P6W0-F1
#
_cell.length_a   1.000
_cell.length_b   1.000
_cell.length_c   1.000
_cell.angle_alpha   90.00
_cell.angle_beta   90.00
_cell.angle_gamma   90.00
#
_symmetry.space_group_name_H-M   'P 1'
#
loop_
_entity.id
_entity.type
_entity.pdbx_description
1 polymer ?
#
loop_
_entity_poly.entity_id
_entity_poly.type
_entity_poly.pdbx_seq_one_letter_code
_entity_poly.pdbx_strand_id
1 'polypeptide(L)' 'MPKYHFEIVDGFRLEDPVGLDCSDDTQARDVAKNIAHQIAVDIAGDSDRKVVVIDDNGDEVYKTKIKP' A
#
# COMPACT_ATOMS: atom_id res chain seq x y z
N MET A 1 -10.43 -6.97 -13.81
CA MET A 1 -10.22 -5.60 -13.30
C MET A 1 -8.71 -5.40 -13.21
N PRO A 2 -8.17 -4.17 -13.26
CA PRO A 2 -6.75 -3.98 -13.05
C PRO A 2 -6.37 -4.46 -11.65
N LYS A 3 -5.31 -5.27 -11.59
CA LYS A 3 -4.77 -5.77 -10.33
C LYS A 3 -3.73 -4.78 -9.82
N TYR A 4 -3.80 -4.47 -8.54
CA TYR A 4 -2.84 -3.61 -7.86
C TYR A 4 -2.20 -4.36 -6.70
N HIS A 5 -0.91 -4.17 -6.52
CA HIS A 5 -0.14 -4.76 -5.43
C HIS A 5 0.15 -3.70 -4.37
N PHE A 6 -0.08 -4.05 -3.10
CA PHE A 6 0.05 -3.14 -1.96
C PHE A 6 1.25 -3.52 -1.12
N GLU A 7 2.40 -2.99 -1.47
CA GLU A 7 3.64 -3.37 -0.83
C GLU A 7 3.96 -2.48 0.36
N ILE A 8 4.48 -3.08 1.43
CA ILE A 8 4.86 -2.34 2.64
C ILE A 8 6.37 -2.20 2.64
N VAL A 9 6.88 -0.97 2.75
CA VAL A 9 8.31 -0.67 2.73
C VAL A 9 8.73 -0.06 4.07
N ASP A 10 9.63 -0.73 4.79
CA ASP A 10 10.21 -0.31 6.09
C ASP A 10 11.74 -0.51 6.13
N GLY A 11 12.44 -0.19 5.04
CA GLY A 11 13.82 -0.64 4.81
C GLY A 11 13.93 -2.07 4.25
N PHE A 12 12.87 -2.86 4.41
CA PHE A 12 12.59 -4.07 3.64
C PHE A 12 11.29 -3.89 2.86
N ARG A 13 11.22 -4.45 1.66
CA ARG A 13 10.02 -4.45 0.81
C ARG A 13 9.27 -5.76 1.03
N LEU A 14 8.07 -5.66 1.61
CA LEU A 14 7.14 -6.79 1.68
C LEU A 14 6.25 -6.72 0.45
N GLU A 15 6.52 -7.60 -0.51
CA GLU A 15 5.72 -7.73 -1.72
C GLU A 15 4.35 -8.35 -1.38
N ASP A 16 3.30 -7.86 -2.02
CA ASP A 16 1.96 -8.44 -1.94
C ASP A 16 1.74 -9.34 -3.18
N PRO A 17 1.97 -10.65 -3.10
CA PRO A 17 1.87 -11.54 -4.27
C PRO A 17 0.42 -11.76 -4.73
N VAL A 18 -0.57 -11.43 -3.91
CA VAL A 18 -1.98 -11.65 -4.23
C VAL A 18 -2.51 -10.49 -5.07
N GLY A 19 -2.24 -9.27 -4.62
CA GLY A 19 -2.81 -8.05 -5.16
C GLY A 19 -4.33 -7.97 -4.95
N LEU A 20 -4.89 -6.80 -5.15
CA LEU A 20 -6.33 -6.55 -5.10
C LEU A 20 -6.82 -6.06 -6.46
N ASP A 21 -7.92 -6.64 -6.92
CA ASP A 21 -8.69 -6.08 -8.03
C ASP A 21 -9.31 -4.75 -7.61
N CYS A 22 -8.82 -3.66 -8.19
CA CYS A 22 -9.43 -2.33 -8.05
C CYS A 22 -10.06 -1.90 -9.37
N SER A 23 -11.06 -1.05 -9.30
CA SER A 23 -11.78 -0.52 -10.45
C SER A 23 -10.96 0.56 -11.16
N ASP A 24 -10.23 1.36 -10.40
CA ASP A 24 -9.41 2.48 -10.85
C ASP A 24 -8.31 2.83 -9.81
N ASP A 25 -7.38 3.70 -10.20
CA ASP A 25 -6.33 4.23 -9.34
C ASP A 25 -6.89 4.88 -8.07
N THR A 26 -8.07 5.51 -8.15
CA THR A 26 -8.69 6.17 -6.99
C THR A 26 -9.04 5.14 -5.92
N GLN A 27 -9.70 4.04 -6.31
CA GLN A 27 -10.00 2.97 -5.38
C GLN A 27 -8.72 2.35 -4.79
N ALA A 28 -7.71 2.11 -5.62
CA ALA A 28 -6.42 1.60 -5.15
C ALA A 28 -5.77 2.55 -4.12
N ARG A 29 -5.83 3.86 -4.34
CA ARG A 29 -5.33 4.86 -3.38
C ARG A 29 -6.07 4.81 -2.05
N ASP A 30 -7.40 4.69 -2.06
CA ASP A 30 -8.17 4.63 -0.83
C ASP A 30 -7.95 3.32 -0.06
N VAL A 31 -7.79 2.20 -0.77
CA VAL A 31 -7.35 0.94 -0.17
C VAL A 31 -5.97 1.09 0.50
N ALA A 32 -5.00 1.70 -0.20
CA ALA A 32 -3.67 1.93 0.35
C ALA A 32 -3.67 2.79 1.61
N LYS A 33 -4.50 3.84 1.66
CA LYS A 33 -4.69 4.66 2.86
C LYS A 33 -5.31 3.86 4.01
N ASN A 34 -6.32 3.03 3.72
CA ASN A 34 -6.95 2.18 4.73
C ASN A 34 -5.96 1.17 5.31
N ILE A 35 -5.15 0.54 4.46
CA ILE A 35 -4.06 -0.36 4.88
C ILE A 35 -3.07 0.40 5.76
N ALA A 36 -2.60 1.57 5.32
CA ALA A 36 -1.68 2.39 6.09
C ALA A 36 -2.27 2.80 7.44
N HIS A 37 -3.55 3.16 7.50
CA HIS A 37 -4.23 3.51 8.74
C HIS A 37 -4.37 2.32 9.68
N GLN A 38 -4.77 1.16 9.18
CA GLN A 38 -4.91 -0.05 9.99
C GLN A 38 -3.55 -0.47 10.59
N ILE A 39 -2.50 -0.45 9.78
CA ILE A 39 -1.14 -0.74 10.25
C ILE A 39 -0.67 0.28 11.29
N ALA A 40 -1.00 1.56 11.12
CA ALA A 40 -0.67 2.60 12.09
C ALA A 40 -1.39 2.39 13.44
N VAL A 41 -2.62 1.87 13.42
CA VAL A 41 -3.37 1.51 14.64
C VAL A 41 -2.76 0.28 15.32
N ASP A 42 -2.34 -0.71 14.54
CA ASP A 42 -1.83 -1.98 15.07
C ASP A 42 -0.38 -1.89 15.59
N ILE A 43 0.41 -0.90 15.15
CA ILE A 43 1.80 -0.72 15.55
C ILE A 43 1.95 0.46 16.49
N ALA A 44 2.48 0.21 17.68
CA ALA A 44 2.95 1.27 18.57
C ALA A 44 4.35 1.76 18.14
N GLY A 45 4.43 2.98 17.59
CA GLY A 45 5.71 3.67 17.36
C GLY A 45 5.80 4.44 16.05
N ASP A 46 6.74 5.38 15.99
CA ASP A 46 7.09 6.08 14.75
C ASP A 46 8.02 5.17 13.94
N SER A 47 7.52 4.69 12.79
CA SER A 47 8.29 3.91 11.83
C SER A 47 8.16 4.57 10.46
N ASP A 48 9.24 4.64 9.67
CA ASP A 48 9.21 5.25 8.32
C ASP A 48 8.58 4.31 7.28
N ARG A 49 7.59 3.53 7.73
CA ARG A 49 6.82 2.58 6.95
C ARG A 49 5.99 3.34 5.92
N LYS A 50 5.88 2.78 4.74
CA LYS A 50 5.01 3.30 3.68
C LYS A 50 4.36 2.15 2.93
N VAL A 51 3.12 2.38 2.50
CA VAL A 51 2.41 1.52 1.56
C VAL A 51 2.64 2.07 0.17
N VAL A 52 3.11 1.23 -0.74
CA VAL A 52 3.36 1.52 -2.15
C VAL A 52 2.36 0.72 -2.97
N VAL A 53 1.71 1.38 -3.92
CA VAL A 53 0.74 0.77 -4.83
C VAL A 53 1.41 0.61 -6.17
N ILE A 54 1.50 -0.63 -6.63
CA ILE A 54 2.05 -1.01 -7.91
C ILE A 54 0.91 -1.51 -8.79
N ASP A 55 0.84 -1.09 -10.05
CA ASP A 55 -0.15 -1.60 -11.01
C ASP A 55 0.29 -2.93 -11.65
N ASP A 56 -0.54 -3.49 -12.53
CA ASP A 56 -0.25 -4.75 -13.24
C ASP A 56 0.97 -4.65 -14.18
N ASN A 57 1.36 -3.44 -14.59
CA ASN A 57 2.54 -3.20 -15.42
C ASN A 57 3.84 -3.13 -14.59
N GLY A 58 3.74 -3.10 -13.26
CA GLY A 58 4.87 -2.92 -12.35
C GLY A 58 5.19 -1.44 -12.06
N ASP A 59 4.31 -0.51 -12.43
CA ASP A 59 4.49 0.92 -12.22
C ASP A 59 3.97 1.37 -10.85
N GLU A 60 4.73 2.23 -10.16
CA GLU A 60 4.28 2.88 -8.92
C GLU A 60 3.23 3.95 -9.25
N VAL A 61 1.96 3.66 -8.96
CA VAL A 61 0.85 4.59 -9.17
C VAL A 61 0.54 5.45 -7.95
N TYR A 62 0.97 5.01 -6.75
CA TYR A 62 0.77 5.73 -5.51
C TYR A 62 1.70 5.26 -4.40
N LYS A 63 1.96 6.16 -3.42
CA LYS A 63 2.55 5.78 -2.13
C LYS A 63 2.00 6.64 -1.01
N THR A 64 1.84 6.06 0.17
CA THR A 64 1.46 6.78 1.39
C THR A 64 2.30 6.33 2.58
N LYS A 65 2.65 7.27 3.45
CA LYS A 65 3.33 6.95 4.71
C LYS A 65 2.34 6.36 5.70
N ILE A 66 2.80 5.41 6.50
CA ILE A 66 2.12 4.92 7.68
C ILE A 66 2.52 5.87 8.81
N LYS A 67 1.59 6.70 9.26
CA LYS A 67 1.81 7.62 10.38
C LYS A 67 0.80 7.27 11.48
N PRO A 68 1.25 7.11 12.74
CA PRO A 68 0.34 7.02 13.87
C PRO A 68 -0.47 8.31 14.06
#